data_AF-A0A2M7C8Y6-F1
#
_entry.id   AF-A0A2M7C8Y6-F1
#
_cell.length_a   1.000
_cell.length_b   1.000
_cell.length_c   1.000
_cell.angle_alpha   90.00
_cell.angle_beta   90.00
_cell.angle_gamma   90.00
#
_symmetry.space_group_name_H-M   'P 1'
#
loop_
_entity.id
_entity.type
_entity.pdbx_description
1 polymer ?
#
loop_
_entity_poly.entity_id
_entity_poly.type
_entity_poly.pdbx_seq_one_letter_code
_entity_poly.pdbx_strand_id
1 'polypeptide(L)'
;RLKNLAVFSPRIAGIGLVLLTIWKKILNIYKTLCALPALNQHGSGPAVGRRFALTIMPIYAYRVIDSEKSCTYCRLGFEVIQRMTEPALTLCPHCKNPISRVLFAPAVVIKGGPLTETDRKIRDYEKEGKWSHAAELADKEAEKTKREDLKTRALENYKKAGYNFDKYDTDT
;
A
#
# COMPACT_ATOMS: atom_id res chain seq x y z
N ARG A 1 -34.73 -89.06 26.28
CA ARG A 1 -34.60 -88.34 25.00
C ARG A 1 -34.72 -86.84 25.29
N LEU A 2 -33.67 -86.09 25.01
CA LEU A 2 -33.42 -84.68 25.39
C LEU A 2 -34.38 -83.67 24.75
N LYS A 3 -34.75 -82.61 25.50
CA LYS A 3 -34.93 -81.20 25.06
C LYS A 3 -34.52 -80.32 26.26
N ASN A 4 -33.39 -79.62 26.30
CA ASN A 4 -32.82 -78.47 25.57
C ASN A 4 -33.36 -77.08 25.94
N LEU A 5 -32.36 -76.21 26.22
CA LEU A 5 -32.32 -74.73 26.25
C LEU A 5 -32.99 -74.01 27.44
N ALA A 6 -32.47 -72.90 27.97
CA ALA A 6 -31.14 -72.29 28.07
C ALA A 6 -31.38 -71.08 29.00
N VAL A 7 -30.69 -71.01 30.15
CA VAL A 7 -30.77 -69.87 31.08
C VAL A 7 -29.55 -68.98 30.92
N PHE A 8 -29.85 -67.71 30.68
CA PHE A 8 -28.95 -66.56 30.52
C PHE A 8 -28.26 -66.23 31.86
N SER A 9 -26.93 -66.04 31.85
CA SER A 9 -26.17 -65.56 33.02
C SER A 9 -25.57 -64.16 32.75
N PRO A 10 -25.79 -63.16 33.63
CA PRO A 10 -25.33 -61.79 33.42
C PRO A 10 -24.01 -61.56 34.16
N ARG A 11 -22.86 -61.78 33.51
CA ARG A 11 -21.56 -61.44 34.13
C ARG A 11 -20.52 -60.82 33.21
N ILE A 12 -20.89 -60.43 32.00
CA ILE A 12 -19.94 -59.92 30.97
C ILE A 12 -20.08 -58.41 30.74
N ALA A 13 -21.06 -57.73 31.37
CA ALA A 13 -21.35 -56.32 31.09
C ALA A 13 -20.36 -55.30 31.72
N GLY A 14 -19.56 -55.69 32.71
CA GLY A 14 -18.68 -54.75 33.43
C GLY A 14 -17.33 -54.45 32.75
N ILE A 15 -16.75 -55.44 32.07
CA ILE A 15 -15.40 -55.33 31.49
C ILE A 15 -15.42 -54.50 30.21
N GLY A 16 -16.52 -54.57 29.45
CA GLY A 16 -16.69 -53.79 28.21
C GLY A 16 -16.67 -52.28 28.45
N LEU A 17 -17.24 -51.79 29.56
CA LEU A 17 -17.31 -50.35 29.84
C LEU A 17 -15.95 -49.75 30.25
N VAL A 18 -15.12 -50.53 30.97
CA VAL A 18 -13.76 -50.13 31.36
C VAL A 18 -12.84 -50.10 30.14
N LEU A 19 -12.93 -51.10 29.26
CA LEU A 19 -12.19 -51.09 28.00
C LEU A 19 -12.64 -49.95 27.08
N LEU A 20 -13.95 -49.67 26.99
CA LEU A 20 -14.46 -48.56 26.17
C LEU A 20 -14.02 -47.18 26.68
N THR A 21 -13.91 -47.01 28.00
CA THR A 21 -13.45 -45.74 28.61
C THR A 21 -11.94 -45.57 28.46
N ILE A 22 -11.17 -46.66 28.55
CA ILE A 22 -9.73 -46.65 28.24
C ILE A 22 -9.50 -46.36 26.74
N TRP A 23 -10.25 -47.00 25.84
CA TRP A 23 -10.17 -46.74 24.40
C TRP A 23 -10.57 -45.30 24.04
N LYS A 24 -11.63 -44.75 24.65
CA LYS A 24 -12.01 -43.35 24.49
C LYS A 24 -10.95 -42.37 25.02
N LYS A 25 -10.28 -42.68 26.14
CA LYS A 25 -9.15 -41.88 26.66
C LYS A 25 -7.96 -41.90 25.69
N ILE A 26 -7.61 -43.07 25.17
CA ILE A 26 -6.52 -43.23 24.19
C ILE A 26 -6.87 -42.45 22.90
N LEU A 27 -8.09 -42.60 22.38
CA LEU A 27 -8.52 -41.86 21.18
C LEU A 27 -8.50 -40.34 21.38
N ASN A 28 -8.85 -39.86 22.58
CA ASN A 28 -8.83 -38.43 22.88
C ASN A 28 -7.41 -37.88 23.02
N ILE A 29 -6.46 -38.66 23.56
CA ILE A 29 -5.03 -38.31 23.62
C ILE A 29 -4.41 -38.21 22.22
N TYR A 30 -4.75 -39.13 21.31
CA TYR A 30 -4.31 -39.02 19.92
C TYR A 30 -4.92 -37.79 19.20
N LYS A 31 -6.15 -37.41 19.56
CA LYS A 31 -6.83 -36.23 18.98
C LYS A 31 -6.23 -34.90 19.45
N THR A 32 -5.75 -34.80 20.68
CA THR A 32 -5.02 -33.61 21.17
C THR A 32 -3.57 -33.55 20.70
N LEU A 33 -2.90 -34.68 20.46
CA LEU A 33 -1.54 -34.71 19.90
C LEU A 33 -1.49 -34.38 18.39
N CYS A 34 -2.57 -34.64 17.64
CA CYS A 34 -2.67 -34.29 16.21
C CYS A 34 -3.15 -32.86 15.93
N ALA A 35 -3.46 -32.05 16.95
CA ALA A 35 -3.89 -30.66 16.81
C ALA A 35 -2.77 -29.64 17.08
N LEU A 36 -1.51 -30.03 16.86
CA LEU A 36 -0.42 -29.09 16.69
C LEU A 36 -0.50 -28.55 15.25
N PRO A 37 -0.61 -27.22 15.05
CA PRO A 37 -0.52 -26.67 13.70
C PRO A 37 0.85 -27.06 13.16
N ALA A 38 0.83 -27.74 12.00
CA ALA A 38 2.01 -27.96 11.21
C ALA A 38 2.72 -26.61 11.04
N LEU A 39 3.83 -26.42 11.75
CA LEU A 39 4.88 -25.49 11.37
C LEU A 39 5.42 -26.05 10.05
N ASN A 40 4.73 -25.69 8.97
CA ASN A 40 5.15 -25.92 7.60
C ASN A 40 6.30 -24.95 7.33
N GLN A 41 7.46 -25.34 7.86
CA GLN A 41 8.73 -24.88 7.37
C GLN A 41 8.91 -25.56 6.02
N HIS A 42 8.83 -24.77 4.95
CA HIS A 42 9.62 -24.86 3.72
C HIS A 42 8.95 -23.97 2.66
N GLY A 43 9.04 -22.66 2.90
CA GLY A 43 9.02 -21.70 1.81
C GLY A 43 10.30 -21.88 0.99
N SER A 44 10.26 -22.73 -0.03
CA SER A 44 11.22 -22.70 -1.13
C SER A 44 10.81 -21.58 -2.09
N GLY A 45 10.99 -20.33 -1.65
CA GLY A 45 11.07 -19.22 -2.58
C GLY A 45 12.33 -19.37 -3.43
N PRO A 46 12.31 -19.01 -4.72
CA PRO A 46 13.50 -19.11 -5.55
C PRO A 46 14.60 -18.27 -4.91
N ALA A 47 15.82 -18.79 -4.92
CA ALA A 47 17.01 -18.06 -4.55
C ALA A 47 17.14 -16.85 -5.47
N VAL A 48 16.50 -15.74 -5.09
CA VAL A 48 16.81 -14.43 -5.64
C VAL A 48 18.20 -14.15 -5.12
N GLY A 49 19.19 -14.39 -5.99
CA GLY A 49 20.57 -14.05 -5.74
C GLY A 49 20.59 -12.65 -5.12
N ARG A 50 21.26 -12.53 -3.97
CA ARG A 50 21.53 -11.24 -3.33
C ARG A 50 22.38 -10.42 -4.30
N ARG A 51 21.72 -9.81 -5.28
CA ARG A 51 22.15 -8.55 -5.83
C ARG A 51 22.06 -7.61 -4.64
N PHE A 52 23.21 -7.27 -4.07
CA PHE A 52 23.37 -6.06 -3.28
C PHE A 52 23.06 -4.90 -4.23
N ALA A 53 21.78 -4.72 -4.55
CA ALA A 53 21.30 -3.51 -5.14
C ALA A 53 21.58 -2.45 -4.09
N LEU A 54 22.39 -1.47 -4.47
CA LEU A 54 22.56 -0.19 -3.79
C LEU A 54 21.21 0.55 -3.83
N THR A 55 20.22 -0.07 -3.20
CA THR A 55 18.88 0.45 -3.01
C THR A 55 19.06 1.42 -1.88
N ILE A 56 18.93 2.70 -2.17
CA ILE A 56 18.87 3.76 -1.16
C ILE A 56 17.90 3.27 -0.09
N MET A 57 18.41 2.91 1.09
CA MET A 57 17.57 2.44 2.18
C MET A 57 17.03 3.67 2.89
N PRO A 58 15.72 3.95 2.81
CA PRO A 58 15.17 5.14 3.42
C PRO A 58 15.28 5.08 4.95
N ILE A 59 15.41 6.26 5.54
CA ILE A 59 15.35 6.47 6.97
C ILE A 59 13.91 6.86 7.31
N TYR A 60 13.30 6.17 8.27
CA TYR A 60 12.02 6.55 8.85
C TYR A 60 12.17 6.94 10.30
N ALA A 61 11.50 8.01 10.69
CA ALA A 61 11.37 8.41 12.08
C ALA A 61 10.12 7.77 12.71
N TYR A 62 10.23 7.38 13.98
CA TYR A 62 9.14 6.83 14.79
C TYR A 62 9.00 7.62 16.08
N ARG A 63 7.75 7.73 16.57
CA ARG A 63 7.41 8.34 17.86
C ARG A 63 6.43 7.46 18.62
N VAL A 64 6.37 7.66 19.93
CA VAL A 64 5.42 6.96 20.78
C VAL A 64 4.01 7.52 20.62
N ILE A 65 3.01 6.64 20.73
CA ILE A 65 1.59 7.03 20.76
C ILE A 65 1.22 7.48 22.19
N ASP A 66 1.58 6.68 23.19
CA ASP A 66 1.33 6.98 24.61
C ASP A 66 2.61 7.40 25.36
N SER A 67 2.72 8.68 25.70
CA SER A 67 3.92 9.23 26.36
C SER A 67 4.14 8.70 27.79
N GLU A 68 3.08 8.38 28.54
CA GLU A 68 3.19 7.95 29.94
C GLU A 68 3.83 6.57 30.11
N LYS A 69 3.54 5.65 29.19
CA LYS A 69 4.08 4.28 29.22
C LYS A 69 5.42 4.17 28.50
N SER A 70 5.86 5.24 27.84
CA SER A 70 7.03 5.26 26.97
C SER A 70 8.35 5.12 27.75
N CYS A 71 9.34 4.47 27.13
CA CYS A 71 10.71 4.49 27.64
C CYS A 71 11.47 5.71 27.12
N THR A 72 12.60 6.04 27.75
CA THR A 72 13.44 7.18 27.36
C THR A 72 13.84 7.14 25.87
N TYR A 73 14.01 5.95 25.29
CA TYR A 73 14.34 5.78 23.88
C TYR A 73 13.19 6.17 22.94
N CYS A 74 11.99 5.58 23.08
CA CYS A 74 10.89 5.89 22.18
C CYS A 74 10.23 7.24 22.46
N ARG A 75 10.41 7.78 23.67
CA ARG A 75 9.90 9.10 24.06
C ARG A 75 10.59 10.24 23.31
N LEU A 76 11.90 10.13 23.06
CA LEU A 76 12.66 11.12 22.28
C LEU A 76 12.36 11.02 20.77
N GLY A 77 11.81 9.89 20.34
CA GLY A 77 11.72 9.51 18.93
C GLY A 77 13.05 8.97 18.42
N PHE A 78 12.97 8.07 17.45
CA PHE A 78 14.16 7.40 16.90
C PHE A 78 14.01 7.17 15.40
N GLU A 79 15.13 7.00 14.74
CA GLU A 79 15.21 6.80 13.30
C GLU A 79 15.69 5.38 12.98
N VAL A 80 15.10 4.77 11.95
CA VAL A 80 15.45 3.42 11.51
C VAL A 80 15.61 3.41 10.00
N ILE A 81 16.68 2.78 9.53
CA ILE A 81 16.89 2.44 8.13
C ILE A 81 16.05 1.20 7.82
N GLN A 82 15.07 1.32 6.94
CA GLN A 82 14.13 0.25 6.61
C GLN A 82 13.87 0.21 5.12
N ARG A 83 13.52 -0.96 4.54
CA ARG A 83 13.10 -1.03 3.13
C ARG A 83 11.70 -0.46 2.95
N MET A 84 11.44 0.17 1.80
CA MET A 84 10.08 0.64 1.45
C MET A 84 9.05 -0.49 1.43
N THR A 85 9.47 -1.72 1.07
CA THR A 85 8.61 -2.91 1.00
C THR A 85 8.38 -3.59 2.36
N GLU A 86 9.08 -3.15 3.40
CA GLU A 86 9.00 -3.76 4.72
C GLU A 86 7.88 -3.11 5.55
N PRO A 87 7.12 -3.89 6.34
CA PRO A 87 6.05 -3.34 7.17
C PRO A 87 6.58 -2.35 8.22
N ALA A 88 5.81 -1.29 8.48
CA ALA A 88 6.17 -0.30 9.50
C ALA A 88 6.21 -0.92 10.90
N LEU A 89 7.14 -0.47 11.73
CA LEU A 89 7.20 -0.87 13.13
C LEU A 89 6.02 -0.29 13.90
N THR A 90 5.27 -1.16 14.58
CA THR A 90 4.14 -0.76 15.43
C THR A 90 4.50 -0.78 16.92
N LEU A 91 5.59 -1.45 17.28
CA LEU A 91 6.05 -1.61 18.66
C LEU A 91 7.50 -1.15 18.81
N CYS A 92 7.80 -0.51 19.93
CA CYS A 92 9.17 -0.13 20.27
C CYS A 92 10.05 -1.38 20.49
N PRO A 93 11.26 -1.45 19.91
CA PRO A 93 12.16 -2.60 20.07
C PRO A 93 12.67 -2.78 21.51
N HIS A 94 12.67 -1.72 22.33
CA HIS A 94 13.15 -1.77 23.71
C HIS A 94 12.04 -2.08 24.73
N CYS A 95 10.92 -1.38 24.66
CA CYS A 95 9.86 -1.46 25.68
C CYS A 95 8.55 -2.07 25.19
N LYS A 96 8.45 -2.43 23.91
CA LYS A 96 7.25 -3.01 23.27
C LYS A 96 5.98 -2.16 23.36
N ASN A 97 6.12 -0.87 23.70
CA ASN A 97 5.01 0.08 23.67
C ASN A 97 4.64 0.49 22.24
N PRO A 98 3.38 0.90 22.01
CA PRO A 98 2.89 1.29 20.69
C PRO A 98 3.59 2.55 20.17
N ILE A 99 4.09 2.48 18.93
CA ILE A 99 4.75 3.56 18.21
C ILE A 99 4.11 3.77 16.84
N SER A 100 4.28 4.95 16.27
CA SER A 100 3.84 5.29 14.92
C SER A 100 4.97 5.92 14.12
N ARG A 101 4.95 5.67 12.79
CA ARG A 101 5.88 6.30 11.85
C ARG A 101 5.48 7.77 11.66
N VAL A 102 6.45 8.66 11.79
CA VAL A 102 6.27 10.09 11.55
C VAL A 102 6.51 10.38 10.08
N LEU A 103 5.54 11.01 9.43
CA LEU A 103 5.67 11.52 8.07
C LEU A 103 5.94 13.02 8.14
N PHE A 104 7.06 13.45 7.57
CA PHE A 104 7.39 14.87 7.46
C PHE A 104 6.79 15.45 6.17
N ALA A 105 6.35 16.71 6.22
CA ALA A 105 5.92 17.41 5.02
C ALA A 105 7.14 17.62 4.11
N PRO A 106 7.15 17.07 2.88
CA PRO A 106 8.24 17.31 1.96
C PRO A 106 8.20 18.78 1.50
N ALA A 107 9.37 19.36 1.26
CA ALA A 107 9.46 20.63 0.54
C ALA A 107 9.04 20.41 -0.92
N VAL A 108 7.91 20.97 -1.34
CA VAL A 108 7.43 20.89 -2.72
C VAL A 108 7.80 22.18 -3.45
N VAL A 109 8.68 22.07 -4.44
CA VAL A 109 9.01 23.17 -5.35
C VAL A 109 8.19 22.99 -6.63
N ILE A 110 7.16 23.81 -6.81
CA ILE A 110 6.38 23.86 -8.05
C ILE A 110 7.17 24.71 -9.05
N LYS A 111 7.72 24.07 -10.09
CA LYS A 111 8.37 24.78 -11.19
C LYS A 111 7.29 25.40 -12.08
N GLY A 112 7.16 26.72 -12.01
CA GLY A 112 6.17 27.51 -12.75
C GLY A 112 5.64 28.66 -11.89
N GLY A 113 5.43 29.83 -12.50
CA GLY A 113 4.82 30.96 -11.80
C GLY A 113 3.37 30.66 -11.40
N PRO A 114 2.77 31.46 -10.49
CA PRO A 114 1.36 31.32 -10.17
C PRO A 114 0.52 31.45 -11.45
N LEU A 115 -0.44 30.55 -11.64
CA LEU A 115 -1.40 30.65 -12.74
C LEU A 115 -2.22 31.93 -12.56
N THR A 116 -2.16 32.82 -13.55
CA THR A 116 -2.96 34.05 -13.56
C THR A 116 -4.44 33.71 -13.76
N GLU A 117 -5.33 34.65 -13.44
CA GLU A 117 -6.76 34.51 -13.75
C GLU A 117 -6.98 34.31 -15.25
N THR A 118 -6.17 34.98 -16.08
CA THR A 118 -6.18 34.86 -17.55
C THR A 118 -5.82 33.44 -17.99
N ASP A 119 -4.77 32.83 -17.41
CA ASP A 119 -4.38 31.44 -17.70
C ASP A 119 -5.50 30.45 -17.39
N ARG A 120 -6.28 30.71 -16.33
CA ARG A 120 -7.44 29.89 -15.97
C ARG A 120 -8.54 30.01 -17.03
N LYS A 121 -8.88 31.24 -17.43
CA LYS A 121 -9.88 31.49 -18.49
C LYS A 121 -9.49 30.87 -19.83
N ILE A 122 -8.22 30.98 -20.23
CA ILE A 122 -7.71 30.33 -21.44
C ILE A 122 -7.97 28.82 -21.36
N ARG A 123 -7.59 28.18 -20.25
CA ARG A 123 -7.83 26.74 -20.05
C ARG A 123 -9.30 26.34 -20.04
N ASP A 124 -10.18 27.19 -19.51
CA ASP A 124 -11.61 26.88 -19.48
C ASP A 124 -12.23 26.97 -20.88
N TYR A 125 -11.82 27.95 -21.70
CA TYR A 125 -12.21 27.99 -23.12
C TYR A 125 -11.64 26.83 -23.95
N GLU A 126 -10.41 26.38 -23.66
CA GLU A 126 -9.84 25.17 -24.25
C GLU A 126 -10.70 23.93 -23.91
N LYS A 127 -11.15 23.78 -22.66
CA LYS A 127 -12.04 22.68 -22.25
C LYS A 127 -13.42 22.75 -22.91
N GLU A 128 -13.95 23.95 -23.10
CA GLU A 128 -15.23 24.19 -23.79
C GLU A 128 -15.13 24.05 -25.32
N GLY A 129 -13.93 23.84 -25.87
CA GLY A 129 -13.71 23.73 -27.31
C GLY A 129 -13.74 25.07 -28.07
N LYS A 130 -13.73 26.19 -27.36
CA LYS A 130 -13.68 27.55 -27.93
C LYS A 130 -12.24 27.96 -28.23
N TRP A 131 -11.59 27.21 -29.12
CA TRP A 131 -10.15 27.32 -29.40
C TRP A 131 -9.74 28.69 -29.96
N SER A 132 -10.55 29.31 -30.82
CA SER A 132 -10.28 30.65 -31.37
C SER A 132 -10.27 31.73 -30.29
N HIS A 133 -11.27 31.72 -29.41
CA HIS A 133 -11.38 32.66 -28.29
C HIS A 133 -10.27 32.45 -27.25
N ALA A 134 -9.88 31.20 -27.00
CA ALA A 134 -8.72 30.87 -26.17
C ALA A 134 -7.41 31.40 -26.78
N ALA A 135 -7.25 31.29 -28.11
CA ALA A 135 -6.07 31.74 -28.82
C ALA A 135 -5.92 33.27 -28.78
N GLU A 136 -6.99 34.02 -29.06
CA GLU A 136 -6.98 35.49 -29.00
C GLU A 136 -6.63 36.00 -27.59
N LEU A 137 -7.20 35.38 -26.55
CA LEU A 137 -6.92 35.75 -25.17
C LEU A 137 -5.46 35.48 -24.80
N ALA A 138 -4.91 34.35 -25.25
CA ALA A 138 -3.51 33.98 -25.02
C ALA A 138 -2.54 34.93 -25.76
N ASP A 139 -2.82 35.31 -27.00
CA ASP A 139 -1.99 36.22 -27.79
C ASP A 139 -1.96 37.63 -27.19
N LYS A 140 -3.13 38.16 -26.80
CA LYS A 140 -3.22 39.46 -26.11
C LYS A 140 -2.45 39.47 -24.79
N GLU A 141 -2.45 38.36 -24.05
CA GLU A 141 -1.71 38.26 -22.80
C GLU A 141 -0.22 38.06 -23.05
N ALA A 142 0.16 37.34 -24.10
CA ALA A 142 1.55 37.18 -24.54
C ALA A 142 2.19 38.53 -24.89
N GLU A 143 1.48 39.41 -25.60
CA GLU A 143 2.01 40.73 -25.97
C GLU A 143 2.23 41.62 -24.73
N LYS A 144 1.30 41.60 -23.77
CA LYS A 144 1.41 42.37 -22.52
C LYS A 144 2.54 41.88 -21.64
N THR A 145 2.62 40.57 -21.44
CA THR A 145 3.55 39.94 -20.50
C THR A 145 4.88 39.56 -21.16
N LYS A 146 4.98 39.69 -22.48
CA LYS A 146 6.11 39.27 -23.33
C LYS A 146 6.49 37.80 -23.07
N ARG A 147 5.47 36.96 -22.91
CA ARG A 147 5.59 35.55 -22.57
C ARG A 147 5.49 34.68 -23.82
N GLU A 148 6.61 34.11 -24.23
CA GLU A 148 6.69 33.24 -25.42
C GLU A 148 5.91 31.93 -25.27
N ASP A 149 5.71 31.46 -24.04
CA ASP A 149 4.90 30.27 -23.76
C ASP A 149 3.42 30.48 -24.10
N LEU A 150 2.89 31.68 -23.85
CA LEU A 150 1.52 32.04 -24.23
C LEU A 150 1.38 32.23 -25.75
N LYS A 151 2.41 32.76 -26.41
CA LYS A 151 2.42 32.91 -27.87
C LYS A 151 2.39 31.56 -28.60
N THR A 152 3.19 30.61 -28.13
CA THR A 152 3.19 29.24 -28.67
C THR A 152 1.84 28.56 -28.45
N ARG A 153 1.27 28.71 -27.24
CA ARG A 153 -0.06 28.22 -26.90
C ARG A 153 -1.16 28.82 -27.79
N ALA A 154 -1.09 30.12 -28.06
CA ALA A 154 -2.01 30.80 -28.96
C ALA A 154 -1.96 30.20 -30.36
N LEU A 155 -0.75 30.00 -30.91
CA LEU A 155 -0.56 29.40 -32.24
C LEU A 155 -1.14 27.98 -32.31
N GLU A 156 -0.90 27.14 -31.31
CA GLU A 156 -1.50 25.80 -31.22
C GLU A 156 -3.02 25.85 -31.16
N ASN A 157 -3.60 26.78 -30.40
CA ASN A 157 -5.05 26.94 -30.28
C ASN A 157 -5.68 27.44 -31.59
N TYR A 158 -5.03 28.35 -32.31
CA TYR A 158 -5.48 28.71 -33.67
C TYR A 158 -5.41 27.52 -34.63
N LYS A 159 -4.33 26.71 -34.59
CA LYS A 159 -4.23 25.48 -35.39
C LYS A 159 -5.39 24.52 -35.08
N LYS A 160 -5.73 24.34 -33.80
CA LYS A 160 -6.90 23.53 -33.36
C LYS A 160 -8.24 24.11 -33.80
N ALA A 161 -8.36 25.43 -33.89
CA ALA A 161 -9.53 26.12 -34.42
C ALA A 161 -9.68 26.00 -35.96
N GLY A 162 -8.70 25.38 -36.64
CA GLY A 162 -8.73 25.17 -38.09
C GLY A 162 -8.00 26.24 -38.90
N TYR A 163 -7.24 27.14 -38.27
CA TYR A 163 -6.37 28.08 -38.99
C TYR A 163 -5.09 27.37 -39.42
N ASN A 164 -4.80 27.40 -40.73
CA ASN A 164 -3.58 26.85 -41.28
C ASN A 164 -2.56 27.97 -41.56
N PHE A 165 -1.52 28.06 -40.74
CA PHE A 165 -0.43 29.03 -40.89
C PHE A 165 0.66 28.55 -41.86
N ASP A 166 0.75 27.23 -42.07
CA ASP A 166 1.79 26.58 -42.87
C ASP A 166 1.63 26.86 -44.39
N LYS A 167 0.52 27.51 -44.78
CA LYS A 167 0.28 27.95 -46.16
C LYS A 167 1.24 29.06 -46.61
N TYR A 168 1.78 29.85 -45.68
CA TYR A 168 2.57 31.05 -46.00
C TYR A 168 4.09 30.83 -45.95
N ASP A 169 4.55 29.65 -45.51
CA ASP A 169 5.98 29.32 -45.43
C ASP A 169 6.55 28.71 -46.73
N THR A 170 5.84 28.83 -47.87
CA THR A 170 6.20 28.15 -49.13
C THR A 170 6.94 29.01 -50.17
N ASP A 171 7.29 30.25 -49.86
CA ASP A 171 7.99 31.17 -50.80
C ASP A 171 9.45 31.48 -50.40
N THR A 172 10.25 30.45 -50.08
CA THR A 172 11.73 30.57 -49.96
C THR A 172 12.46 29.50 -50.72
#